data_AF-A0A098M8S6-F1
#
_entry.id   AF-A0A098M8S6-F1
#
_cell.length_a   1.000
_cell.length_b   1.000
_cell.length_c   1.000
_cell.angle_alpha   90.00
_cell.angle_beta   90.00
_cell.angle_gamma   90.00
#
_symmetry.space_group_name_H-M   'P 1'
#
loop_
_entity.id
_entity.type
_entity.pdbx_description
1 polymer ?
#
loop_
_entity_poly.entity_id
_entity_poly.type
_entity_poly.pdbx_seq_one_letter_code
_entity_poly.pdbx_strand_id
1 'polypeptide(L)'
;MIQLWHLFLQEIPYARAQLNLRDHIAISRFAPRIADVIREDRLQPQSVYDIQRLENQMDMLELEEYHLTENAKPMPDYVREQLQATFSKLKVNPDES
;
A
#
# COMPACT_ATOMS: atom_id res chain seq x y z
N MET A 1 -9.81 -35.76 -4.32
CA MET A 1 -9.18 -34.57 -4.96
C MET A 1 -10.04 -34.00 -6.06
N ILE A 2 -10.33 -34.70 -7.16
CA ILE A 2 -11.12 -34.18 -8.30
C ILE A 2 -12.53 -33.72 -7.91
N GLN A 3 -13.20 -34.45 -7.02
CA GLN A 3 -14.55 -34.09 -6.53
C GLN A 3 -14.58 -32.72 -5.83
N LEU A 4 -13.51 -32.35 -5.14
CA LEU A 4 -13.40 -31.06 -4.45
C LEU A 4 -13.28 -29.91 -5.46
N TRP A 5 -12.45 -30.09 -6.48
CA TRP A 5 -12.32 -29.13 -7.59
C TRP A 5 -13.65 -28.93 -8.31
N HIS A 6 -14.35 -30.02 -8.59
CA HIS A 6 -15.66 -29.96 -9.24
C HIS A 6 -16.69 -29.23 -8.38
N LEU A 7 -16.76 -29.53 -7.08
CA LEU A 7 -17.72 -28.90 -6.17
C LEU A 7 -17.54 -27.39 -6.12
N PHE A 8 -16.30 -26.90 -6.01
CA PHE A 8 -16.06 -25.47 -5.87
C PHE A 8 -16.04 -24.68 -7.18
N LEU A 9 -15.73 -25.31 -8.31
CA LEU A 9 -15.71 -24.64 -9.62
C LEU A 9 -17.09 -24.61 -10.30
N GLN A 10 -18.08 -25.35 -9.79
CA GLN A 10 -19.43 -25.39 -10.35
C GLN A 10 -20.11 -24.01 -10.41
N GLU A 11 -19.84 -23.15 -9.43
CA GLU A 11 -20.49 -21.85 -9.29
C GLU A 11 -19.76 -20.74 -10.08
N ILE A 12 -18.58 -21.02 -10.62
CA ILE A 12 -17.74 -20.01 -11.28
C ILE A 12 -17.88 -20.11 -12.81
N PRO A 13 -18.15 -19.00 -13.50
CA PRO A 13 -18.13 -18.98 -14.95
C PRO A 13 -16.77 -19.43 -15.51
N TYR A 14 -16.80 -20.34 -16.48
CA TYR A 14 -15.58 -20.93 -17.07
C TYR A 14 -14.56 -19.87 -17.54
N ALA A 15 -15.04 -18.81 -18.19
CA ALA A 15 -14.20 -17.71 -18.66
C ALA A 15 -13.43 -17.02 -17.52
N ARG A 16 -14.05 -16.88 -16.34
CA ARG A 16 -13.41 -16.28 -15.16
C ARG A 16 -12.36 -17.21 -14.56
N ALA A 17 -12.68 -18.49 -14.43
CA ALA A 17 -11.73 -19.50 -13.95
C ALA A 17 -10.49 -19.59 -14.88
N GLN A 18 -10.70 -19.55 -16.19
CA GLN A 18 -9.61 -19.56 -17.18
C GLN A 18 -8.70 -18.34 -17.05
N LEU A 19 -9.27 -17.15 -16.86
CA LEU A 19 -8.51 -15.92 -16.68
C LEU A 19 -7.68 -15.94 -15.40
N ASN A 20 -8.29 -16.32 -14.27
CA ASN A 20 -7.60 -16.44 -12.98
C ASN A 20 -6.45 -17.45 -13.04
N LEU A 21 -6.67 -18.58 -13.72
CA LEU A 21 -5.65 -19.61 -13.90
C LEU A 21 -4.49 -19.13 -14.77
N ARG A 22 -4.77 -18.40 -15.86
CA ARG A 22 -3.74 -17.78 -16.70
C ARG A 22 -2.87 -16.82 -15.90
N ASP A 23 -3.51 -15.99 -15.08
CA ASP A 23 -2.80 -14.97 -14.31
C ASP A 23 -1.98 -15.61 -13.18
N HIS A 24 -2.45 -16.68 -12.56
CA HIS A 24 -1.67 -17.47 -11.60
C HIS A 24 -0.42 -18.07 -12.23
N ILE A 25 -0.53 -18.63 -13.45
CA ILE A 25 0.62 -19.21 -14.18
C ILE A 25 1.67 -18.14 -14.50
N ALA A 26 1.25 -16.90 -14.77
CA ALA A 26 2.17 -15.81 -15.06
C ALA A 26 3.00 -15.38 -13.83
N ILE A 27 2.44 -15.50 -12.62
CA ILE A 27 3.04 -14.98 -11.38
C ILE A 27 3.73 -16.09 -10.59
N SER A 28 3.17 -17.29 -10.57
CA SER A 28 3.60 -18.39 -9.71
C SER A 28 4.19 -19.55 -10.50
N ARG A 29 5.34 -20.04 -10.04
CA ARG A 29 6.00 -21.24 -10.57
C ARG A 29 5.34 -22.55 -10.12
N PHE A 30 4.49 -22.50 -9.09
CA PHE A 30 3.87 -23.67 -8.48
C PHE A 30 2.48 -23.95 -9.05
N ALA A 31 2.08 -25.23 -9.00
CA ALA A 31 0.76 -25.65 -9.42
C ALA A 31 -0.34 -24.89 -8.66
N PRO A 32 -1.39 -24.40 -9.35
CA PRO A 32 -2.47 -23.67 -8.73
C PRO A 32 -3.25 -24.55 -7.75
N ARG A 33 -3.66 -23.95 -6.64
CA ARG A 33 -4.65 -24.55 -5.73
C ARG A 33 -6.05 -24.12 -6.16
N ILE A 34 -7.06 -24.83 -5.67
CA ILE A 34 -8.47 -24.49 -5.91
C ILE A 34 -8.75 -23.01 -5.55
N ALA A 35 -8.23 -22.56 -4.41
CA ALA A 35 -8.38 -21.18 -3.94
C ALA A 35 -7.81 -20.13 -4.91
N ASP A 36 -6.75 -20.46 -5.66
CA ASP A 36 -6.14 -19.54 -6.62
C ASP A 36 -7.03 -19.30 -7.84
N VAL A 37 -7.86 -20.27 -8.19
CA VAL A 37 -8.80 -20.18 -9.32
C VAL A 37 -10.11 -19.51 -8.90
N ILE A 38 -10.56 -19.75 -7.66
CA ILE A 38 -11.82 -19.20 -7.13
C ILE A 38 -11.75 -17.69 -6.91
N ARG A 39 -10.56 -17.13 -6.62
CA ARG A 39 -10.31 -15.72 -6.24
C ARG A 39 -11.42 -14.76 -6.68
N GLU A 40 -12.30 -14.43 -5.72
CA GLU A 40 -13.24 -13.30 -5.79
C GLU A 40 -12.53 -11.95 -5.56
N ASP A 41 -11.33 -12.03 -4.99
CA ASP A 41 -10.51 -10.98 -4.38
C ASP A 41 -9.99 -9.86 -5.29
N ARG A 42 -10.36 -9.80 -6.57
CA ARG A 42 -10.12 -8.58 -7.35
C ARG A 42 -10.92 -7.38 -6.85
N LEU A 43 -11.87 -7.63 -5.95
CA LEU A 43 -12.63 -6.64 -5.21
C LEU A 43 -12.32 -6.71 -3.71
N GLN A 44 -11.14 -7.15 -3.27
CA GLN A 44 -10.74 -6.81 -1.91
C GLN A 44 -10.67 -5.28 -1.86
N PRO A 45 -11.53 -4.61 -1.07
CA PRO A 45 -11.38 -3.18 -0.86
C PRO A 45 -9.97 -3.01 -0.31
N GLN A 46 -9.19 -2.10 -0.92
CA GLN A 46 -7.90 -1.72 -0.34
C GLN A 46 -8.11 -1.47 1.15
N SER A 47 -7.25 -2.04 1.99
CA SER A 47 -7.33 -1.79 3.42
C SER A 47 -7.31 -0.28 3.63
N VAL A 48 -8.06 0.23 4.60
CA VAL A 48 -8.10 1.67 4.90
C VAL A 48 -6.68 2.24 5.09
N TYR A 49 -5.77 1.41 5.62
CA TYR A 49 -4.35 1.75 5.76
C TYR A 49 -3.59 1.87 4.44
N ASP A 50 -3.91 1.03 3.46
CA ASP A 50 -3.27 1.09 2.13
C ASP A 50 -3.69 2.37 1.40
N ILE A 51 -4.96 2.76 1.53
CA ILE A 51 -5.49 4.02 0.98
C ILE A 51 -4.78 5.20 1.64
N GLN A 52 -4.77 5.26 2.98
CA GLN A 52 -4.10 6.34 3.72
C GLN A 52 -2.61 6.44 3.39
N ARG A 53 -1.94 5.30 3.18
CA ARG A 53 -0.53 5.30 2.80
C ARG A 53 -0.32 5.93 1.42
N LEU A 54 -1.18 5.63 0.45
CA LEU A 54 -1.12 6.22 -0.89
C LEU A 54 -1.43 7.72 -0.86
N GLU A 55 -2.44 8.14 -0.10
CA GLU A 55 -2.78 9.56 0.11
C GLU A 55 -1.59 10.33 0.68
N ASN A 56 -0.99 9.84 1.77
CA ASN A 56 0.18 10.48 2.38
C ASN A 56 1.39 10.59 1.42
N GLN A 57 1.56 9.59 0.55
CA GLN A 57 2.63 9.62 -0.47
C GLN A 57 2.37 10.69 -1.53
N MET A 58 1.10 10.87 -1.93
CA MET A 58 0.72 11.91 -2.88
C MET A 58 0.91 13.31 -2.27
N ASP A 59 0.45 13.52 -1.04
CA ASP A 59 0.60 14.80 -0.33
C ASP A 59 2.07 15.20 -0.18
N MET A 60 2.94 14.21 0.09
CA MET A 60 4.39 14.44 0.20
C MET A 60 5.01 14.92 -1.12
N LEU A 61 4.62 14.30 -2.24
CA LEU A 61 5.11 14.68 -3.57
C LEU A 61 4.60 16.05 -3.99
N GLU A 62 3.35 16.39 -3.68
CA GLU A 62 2.77 17.72 -3.93
C GLU A 62 3.53 18.80 -3.15
N LEU A 63 3.85 18.53 -1.88
CA LEU A 63 4.64 19.45 -1.06
C LEU A 63 6.05 19.65 -1.63
N GLU A 64 6.71 18.57 -2.09
CA GLU A 64 8.02 18.64 -2.75
C GLU A 64 7.95 19.47 -4.04
N GLU A 65 6.92 19.27 -4.87
CA GLU A 65 6.73 20.04 -6.10
C GLU A 65 6.52 21.53 -5.81
N TYR A 66 5.70 21.87 -4.80
CA TYR A 66 5.51 23.25 -4.35
C TYR A 66 6.83 23.89 -3.91
N HIS A 67 7.67 23.17 -3.15
CA HIS A 67 8.97 23.67 -2.73
C HIS A 67 9.96 23.90 -3.88
N LEU A 68 9.84 23.13 -4.99
CA LEU A 68 10.71 23.24 -6.15
C LEU A 68 10.26 24.31 -7.15
N THR A 69 8.95 24.43 -7.36
CA THR A 69 8.36 25.28 -8.40
C THR A 69 8.07 26.70 -7.89
N GLU A 70 7.63 26.82 -6.65
CA GLU A 70 7.31 28.08 -6.04
C GLU A 70 8.57 28.66 -5.36
N ASN A 71 8.78 29.99 -5.45
CA ASN A 71 9.80 30.67 -4.66
C ASN A 71 9.33 30.76 -3.19
N ALA A 72 9.27 29.61 -2.51
CA ALA A 72 8.93 29.52 -1.11
C ALA A 72 9.96 30.36 -0.32
N LYS A 73 9.48 31.42 0.33
CA LYS A 73 10.34 32.24 1.19
C LYS A 73 10.86 31.37 2.33
N PRO A 74 12.13 31.54 2.74
CA PRO A 74 12.69 30.78 3.85
C PRO A 74 11.84 30.98 5.10
N MET A 75 11.78 29.93 5.92
CA MET A 75 11.07 29.97 7.20
C MET A 75 11.55 31.16 8.05
N PRO A 76 10.63 31.98 8.61
CA PRO A 76 10.98 33.14 9.43
C PRO A 76 11.86 32.76 10.63
N ASP A 77 12.82 33.63 10.99
CA ASP A 77 13.85 33.33 11.99
C ASP A 77 13.26 32.98 13.37
N TYR A 78 12.25 33.73 13.82
CA TYR A 78 11.59 33.48 15.11
C TYR A 78 10.91 32.11 15.20
N VAL A 79 10.41 31.58 14.06
CA VAL A 79 9.79 30.25 14.00
C VAL A 79 10.87 29.17 14.09
N ARG A 80 12.00 29.40 13.41
CA ARG A 80 13.14 28.48 13.41
C ARG A 80 13.72 28.32 14.81
N GLU A 81 13.88 29.41 15.54
CA GLU A 81 14.36 29.40 16.93
C GLU A 81 13.41 28.67 17.87
N GLN A 82 12.09 28.90 17.75
CA GLN A 82 11.09 28.20 18.55
C GLN A 82 11.11 26.69 18.28
N LEU A 83 11.18 26.27 17.02
CA LEU A 83 11.27 24.84 16.66
C LEU A 83 12.55 24.21 17.17
N GLN A 84 13.70 24.86 17.02
CA GLN A 84 14.96 24.35 17.56
C GLN A 84 14.91 24.20 19.08
N ALA A 85 14.30 25.14 19.79
CA ALA A 85 14.12 25.06 21.23
C ALA A 85 13.18 23.91 21.65
N THR A 86 12.13 23.62 20.89
CA THR A 86 11.23 22.49 21.19
C THR A 86 11.88 21.13 20.88
N PHE A 87 12.52 20.98 19.72
CA PHE A 87 13.22 19.75 19.36
C PHE A 87 14.40 19.43 20.28
N SER A 88 15.11 20.46 20.76
CA SER A 88 16.20 20.26 21.73
C SER A 88 15.70 19.75 23.08
N LYS A 89 14.47 20.11 23.48
CA LYS A 89 13.81 19.59 24.69
C LYS A 89 13.26 18.17 24.51
N LEU A 90 12.90 17.80 23.29
CA LEU A 90 12.34 16.48 22.93
C LEU A 90 13.40 15.41 22.71
N LYS A 91 14.68 15.76 22.53
CA LYS A 91 15.77 14.79 22.50
C LYS A 91 15.86 14.10 23.87
N VAL A 92 15.27 12.91 23.96
CA VAL A 92 15.47 11.98 25.08
C VAL A 92 16.96 11.61 25.11
N ASN A 93 17.58 11.74 26.28
CA ASN A 93 18.96 11.34 26.49
C ASN A 93 19.10 9.83 26.23
N PRO A 94 20.07 9.38 25.41
CA PRO A 94 20.29 7.97 25.13
C PRO A 94 20.88 7.17 26.31
N ASP A 95 21.19 7.82 27.45
CA ASP A 95 21.82 7.19 28.62
C ASP A 95 20.83 6.64 29.66
N GLU A 96 19.52 6.59 29.38
CA GLU A 96 18.54 5.89 30.20
C GLU A 96 17.96 4.68 29.45
N SER A 97 18.74 3.61 29.32
CA SER A 97 18.28 2.23 29.03
C SER A 97 19.29 1.19 29.49
#